data_AF-A0A2N7Y5R9-F1
#
_entry.id   AF-A0A2N7Y5R9-F1
#
_cell.length_a   1.000
_cell.length_b   1.000
_cell.length_c   1.000
_cell.angle_alpha   90.00
_cell.angle_beta   90.00
_cell.angle_gamma   90.00
#
_symmetry.space_group_name_H-M   'P 1'
#
loop_
_entity.id
_entity.type
_entity.pdbx_description
1 polymer ?
#
loop_
_entity_poly.entity_id
_entity_poly.type
_entity_poly.pdbx_seq_one_letter_code
_entity_poly.pdbx_strand_id
1 'polypeptide(L)'
;MRPSSVVSLGNVTVDVQAETYSRNGQLPGHGPINAWESGSDDAVTKAISTNFPALPRGTGFSGLGATLIEQFAKSGTDISQSALSTSSSRTQSPAELKVQQALLHSKADNLVSLTVKTASGKTVTFSLASQSAGLAVQAKVDGGALSAAELKEVAKLGEAFQDAIDGLAAQPPKLELSKLTQFDSSVLASVDLSGKLKVSNTDDLTLAFHADSQGRTTRMSSPAGEVNLSVDLKNAGILGNAKQQAIALKSYLAQFDKAQARGKADADLMAMFKDAFSAMNSNYPQGAKAPAPLTRSAADQGLLTGLADFKASISQAASSPNPARPGETDTFAYGISQKTRIGGNDLSNRTIDQVQRSSLKASFHQGLDGGKPPAFDTRRESQNYLYVQVDDKASSAANITYKDGFLTNASVDQSASQNTRTQRYEMARLVKDSVVPNEATSHRDYLVLLEYAAREGKSAKGADETILKDALANMHQWALLQDDPSALPG
;
A
#
# COMPACT_ATOMS: atom_id res chain seq x y z
N MET A 1 53.63 -37.49 -47.81
CA MET A 1 53.33 -38.92 -48.10
C MET A 1 53.48 -39.69 -46.80
N ARG A 2 52.56 -40.63 -46.53
CA ARG A 2 52.32 -41.44 -45.29
C ARG A 2 53.58 -42.17 -44.75
N PRO A 3 53.66 -42.62 -43.46
CA PRO A 3 52.62 -43.33 -42.68
C PRO A 3 52.45 -42.86 -41.21
N SER A 4 51.27 -42.86 -40.57
CA SER A 4 50.40 -43.95 -40.09
C SER A 4 51.10 -45.05 -39.30
N SER A 5 51.01 -44.98 -37.97
CA SER A 5 51.12 -46.15 -37.07
C SER A 5 49.81 -46.28 -36.28
N VAL A 6 49.09 -47.36 -36.58
CA VAL A 6 47.98 -47.87 -35.77
C VAL A 6 48.59 -48.92 -34.85
N VAL A 7 48.40 -48.76 -33.55
CA VAL A 7 48.66 -49.80 -32.55
C VAL A 7 47.32 -50.12 -31.88
N SER A 8 46.86 -51.35 -32.11
CA SER A 8 45.66 -51.92 -31.48
C SER A 8 46.12 -52.95 -30.44
N LEU A 9 45.81 -52.70 -29.17
CA LEU A 9 45.85 -53.70 -28.10
C LEU A 9 44.40 -54.02 -27.73
N GLY A 10 44.07 -55.31 -27.72
CA GLY A 10 42.70 -55.81 -27.78
C GLY A 10 41.86 -55.68 -26.51
N ASN A 11 40.54 -55.72 -26.74
CA ASN A 11 39.38 -55.86 -25.84
C ASN A 11 39.15 -54.67 -24.89
N VAL A 12 38.07 -53.88 -25.01
CA VAL A 12 36.64 -54.22 -25.17
C VAL A 12 36.00 -53.24 -26.16
N THR A 13 35.14 -53.70 -27.06
CA THR A 13 34.19 -52.83 -27.79
C THR A 13 33.17 -52.26 -26.80
N VAL A 14 33.54 -51.15 -26.15
CA VAL A 14 32.56 -50.14 -25.79
C VAL A 14 32.49 -49.25 -27.02
N ASP A 15 31.31 -49.20 -27.63
CA ASP A 15 30.97 -48.17 -28.59
C ASP A 15 31.01 -46.84 -27.83
N VAL A 16 32.21 -46.26 -27.70
CA VAL A 16 32.37 -44.90 -27.21
C VAL A 16 31.84 -44.04 -28.33
N GLN A 17 30.53 -43.77 -28.30
CA GLN A 17 30.00 -42.60 -28.97
C GLN A 17 30.92 -41.46 -28.58
N ALA A 18 31.69 -40.96 -29.54
CA ALA A 18 32.55 -39.83 -29.31
C ALA A 18 31.66 -38.68 -28.86
N GLU A 19 31.61 -38.43 -27.54
CA GLU A 19 30.88 -37.32 -26.95
C GLU A 19 31.58 -36.05 -27.43
N THR A 20 31.14 -35.60 -28.60
CA THR A 20 31.68 -34.42 -29.24
C THR A 20 31.03 -33.25 -28.54
N TYR A 21 31.87 -32.41 -27.91
CA TYR A 21 31.41 -31.18 -27.32
C TYR A 21 30.58 -30.40 -28.35
N SER A 22 29.39 -29.94 -27.96
CA SER A 22 28.62 -28.98 -28.75
C SER A 22 29.48 -27.74 -29.01
N ARG A 23 29.10 -26.89 -29.97
CA ARG A 23 29.81 -25.61 -30.21
C ARG A 23 29.85 -24.69 -28.97
N ASN A 24 29.06 -25.01 -27.94
CA ASN A 24 29.04 -24.36 -26.63
C ASN A 24 29.86 -25.11 -25.56
N GLY A 25 30.65 -26.11 -25.93
CA GLY A 25 31.49 -26.88 -25.02
C GLY A 25 30.73 -27.92 -24.16
N GLN A 26 29.65 -28.55 -24.66
CA GLN A 26 28.85 -29.50 -23.86
C GLN A 26 28.89 -30.96 -24.33
N LEU A 27 28.97 -31.89 -23.36
CA LEU A 27 28.66 -33.32 -23.53
C LEU A 27 27.13 -33.54 -23.52
N PRO A 28 26.58 -34.49 -24.31
CA PRO A 28 25.15 -34.82 -24.29
C PRO A 28 24.71 -35.34 -22.91
N GLY A 29 23.61 -34.82 -22.34
CA GLY A 29 23.02 -35.31 -21.08
C GLY A 29 23.11 -34.39 -19.86
N HIS A 30 23.75 -33.23 -19.97
CA HIS A 30 23.75 -32.24 -18.88
C HIS A 30 22.45 -31.41 -18.83
N GLY A 31 21.98 -31.12 -17.61
CA GLY A 31 20.79 -30.32 -17.30
C GLY A 31 20.86 -28.87 -17.82
N PRO A 32 19.79 -28.06 -17.59
CA PRO A 32 19.71 -26.69 -18.11
C PRO A 32 20.93 -25.85 -17.68
N ILE A 33 21.51 -25.11 -18.63
CA ILE A 33 22.60 -24.16 -18.37
C ILE A 33 22.03 -22.76 -18.22
N ASN A 34 22.52 -22.04 -17.21
CA ASN A 34 22.20 -20.63 -17.01
C ASN A 34 23.12 -19.76 -17.89
N ALA A 35 22.54 -19.01 -18.82
CA ALA A 35 23.22 -17.99 -19.59
C ALA A 35 23.25 -16.68 -18.77
N TRP A 36 24.44 -16.25 -18.37
CA TRP A 36 24.67 -15.03 -17.60
C TRP A 36 24.91 -13.82 -18.51
N GLU A 37 24.49 -12.63 -18.07
CA GLU A 37 24.74 -11.37 -18.78
C GLU A 37 26.20 -10.93 -18.64
N SER A 38 26.78 -11.13 -17.46
CA SER A 38 28.20 -10.86 -17.20
C SER A 38 28.83 -11.96 -16.34
N GLY A 39 30.14 -12.14 -16.49
CA GLY A 39 30.95 -13.07 -15.69
C GLY A 39 31.38 -12.52 -14.32
N SER A 40 30.58 -11.65 -13.69
CA SER A 40 30.86 -11.10 -12.36
C SER A 40 30.78 -12.18 -11.26
N ASP A 41 31.48 -11.99 -10.14
CA ASP A 41 31.39 -12.83 -8.92
C ASP A 41 30.94 -12.01 -7.69
N ASP A 42 30.22 -10.92 -7.93
CA ASP A 42 29.69 -10.05 -6.89
C ASP A 42 28.54 -10.69 -6.07
N ALA A 43 28.16 -10.02 -4.98
CA ALA A 43 27.08 -10.47 -4.10
C ALA A 43 25.73 -10.62 -4.83
N VAL A 44 25.49 -9.77 -5.83
CA VAL A 44 24.27 -9.78 -6.64
C VAL A 44 24.19 -11.03 -7.51
N THR A 45 25.29 -11.40 -8.16
CA THR A 45 25.39 -12.62 -8.98
C THR A 45 25.17 -13.87 -8.13
N LYS A 46 25.78 -13.90 -6.94
CA LYS A 46 25.58 -14.99 -5.95
C LYS A 46 24.12 -15.07 -5.49
N ALA A 47 23.49 -13.93 -5.23
CA ALA A 47 22.10 -13.89 -4.81
C ALA A 47 21.14 -14.32 -5.93
N ILE A 48 21.41 -13.97 -7.20
CA ILE A 48 20.64 -14.49 -8.35
C ILE A 48 20.79 -16.01 -8.43
N SER A 49 22.00 -16.54 -8.31
CA SER A 49 22.24 -17.99 -8.38
C SER A 49 21.47 -18.77 -7.31
N THR A 50 21.36 -18.20 -6.10
CA THR A 50 20.59 -18.80 -5.00
C THR A 50 19.08 -18.75 -5.25
N ASN A 51 18.59 -17.68 -5.86
CA ASN A 51 17.15 -17.47 -6.08
C ASN A 51 16.63 -18.12 -7.37
N PHE A 52 17.50 -18.39 -8.34
CA PHE A 52 17.13 -18.92 -9.65
C PHE A 52 16.28 -20.21 -9.59
N PRO A 53 16.57 -21.19 -8.70
CA PRO A 53 15.74 -22.40 -8.59
C PRO A 53 14.31 -22.17 -8.10
N ALA A 54 14.00 -21.01 -7.49
CA ALA A 54 12.68 -20.71 -6.94
C ALA A 54 11.69 -20.16 -7.98
N LEU A 55 12.15 -19.74 -9.16
CA LEU A 55 11.35 -19.11 -10.22
C LEU A 55 10.10 -19.91 -10.65
N PRO A 56 10.11 -21.25 -10.74
CA PRO A 56 8.91 -21.98 -11.13
C PRO A 56 7.74 -21.87 -10.15
N ARG A 57 7.98 -21.40 -8.92
CA ARG A 57 7.00 -21.36 -7.82
C ARG A 57 6.86 -19.98 -7.17
N GLY A 58 7.58 -18.95 -7.65
CA GLY A 58 7.58 -17.63 -7.04
C GLY A 58 8.35 -16.61 -7.87
N THR A 59 8.57 -15.43 -7.30
CA THR A 59 9.22 -14.30 -8.01
C THR A 59 10.73 -14.44 -8.11
N GLY A 60 11.37 -15.21 -7.22
CA GLY A 60 12.83 -15.28 -7.11
C GLY A 60 13.47 -14.01 -6.54
N PHE A 61 12.71 -13.12 -5.89
CA PHE A 61 13.24 -11.84 -5.39
C PHE A 61 13.74 -11.86 -3.93
N SER A 62 13.78 -13.02 -3.28
CA SER A 62 14.14 -13.12 -1.86
C SER A 62 15.55 -12.58 -1.59
N GLY A 63 15.64 -11.52 -0.80
CA GLY A 63 16.88 -10.82 -0.45
C GLY A 63 17.57 -10.06 -1.59
N LEU A 64 17.03 -10.10 -2.83
CA LEU A 64 17.68 -9.46 -3.99
C LEU A 64 17.62 -7.94 -3.94
N GLY A 65 16.51 -7.35 -3.47
CA GLY A 65 16.37 -5.90 -3.39
C GLY A 65 17.38 -5.29 -2.41
N ALA A 66 17.48 -5.87 -1.22
CA ALA A 66 18.46 -5.45 -0.21
C ALA A 66 19.90 -5.64 -0.71
N THR A 67 20.22 -6.82 -1.28
CA THR A 67 21.57 -7.12 -1.79
C THR A 67 21.97 -6.17 -2.91
N LEU A 68 21.05 -5.84 -3.82
CA LEU A 68 21.29 -4.92 -4.93
C LEU A 68 21.62 -3.51 -4.41
N ILE A 69 20.82 -2.99 -3.48
CA ILE A 69 21.04 -1.66 -2.90
C ILE A 69 22.35 -1.63 -2.10
N GLU A 70 22.66 -2.69 -1.34
CA GLU A 70 23.91 -2.77 -0.58
C GLU A 70 25.14 -2.80 -1.50
N GLN A 71 25.10 -3.60 -2.56
CA GLN A 71 26.18 -3.67 -3.55
C GLN A 71 26.37 -2.32 -4.25
N PHE A 72 25.27 -1.68 -4.65
CA PHE A 72 25.29 -0.35 -5.25
C PHE A 72 25.87 0.70 -4.30
N ALA A 73 25.45 0.71 -3.03
CA ALA A 73 25.93 1.68 -2.04
C ALA A 73 27.45 1.60 -1.79
N LYS A 74 28.07 0.43 -2.03
CA LYS A 74 29.52 0.22 -1.92
C LYS A 74 30.30 0.82 -3.10
N SER A 75 29.77 0.73 -4.32
CA SER A 75 30.48 1.18 -5.53
C SER A 75 30.04 2.57 -6.02
N GLY A 76 28.77 2.92 -5.83
CA GLY A 76 28.14 4.10 -6.42
C GLY A 76 28.00 4.06 -7.95
N THR A 77 28.17 2.88 -8.56
CA THR A 77 28.17 2.68 -10.01
C THR A 77 27.00 1.81 -10.46
N ASP A 78 26.63 1.92 -11.73
CA ASP A 78 25.61 1.08 -12.34
C ASP A 78 25.92 -0.42 -12.18
N ILE A 79 24.87 -1.21 -12.04
CA ILE A 79 24.90 -2.67 -11.93
C ILE A 79 23.87 -3.22 -12.92
N SER A 80 24.25 -4.22 -13.71
CA SER A 80 23.32 -4.96 -14.57
C SER A 80 23.74 -6.42 -14.58
N GLN A 81 22.83 -7.31 -14.19
CA GLN A 81 23.06 -8.74 -14.22
C GLN A 81 21.75 -9.48 -14.49
N SER A 82 21.83 -10.55 -15.25
CA SER A 82 20.72 -11.46 -15.45
C SER A 82 21.19 -12.89 -15.69
N ALA A 83 20.30 -13.83 -15.38
CA ALA A 83 20.45 -15.25 -15.67
C ALA A 83 19.22 -15.73 -16.46
N LEU A 84 19.45 -16.53 -17.50
CA LEU A 84 18.40 -17.18 -18.29
C LEU A 84 18.64 -18.69 -18.33
N SER A 85 17.59 -19.47 -18.11
CA SER A 85 17.65 -20.92 -18.29
C SER A 85 17.54 -21.22 -19.77
N THR A 86 18.57 -21.86 -20.33
CA THR A 86 18.59 -22.28 -21.73
C THR A 86 18.43 -23.80 -21.81
N SER A 87 17.57 -24.28 -22.71
CA SER A 87 17.49 -25.71 -23.01
C SER A 87 18.55 -26.09 -24.04
N SER A 88 19.21 -27.23 -23.85
CA SER A 88 20.24 -27.76 -24.76
C SER A 88 19.75 -28.02 -26.19
N SER A 89 18.43 -28.03 -26.42
CA SER A 89 17.79 -28.23 -27.73
C SER A 89 17.64 -26.96 -28.58
N ARG A 90 17.82 -25.76 -28.01
CA ARG A 90 17.76 -24.49 -28.76
C ARG A 90 19.16 -23.90 -28.89
N THR A 91 19.73 -23.99 -30.09
CA THR A 91 20.92 -23.22 -30.48
C THR A 91 20.55 -21.74 -30.58
N GLN A 92 20.53 -21.03 -29.44
CA GLN A 92 20.39 -19.58 -29.41
C GLN A 92 21.73 -18.92 -29.73
N SER A 93 21.75 -17.99 -30.67
CA SER A 93 22.93 -17.19 -30.98
C SER A 93 23.24 -16.19 -29.85
N PRO A 94 24.51 -15.75 -29.69
CA PRO A 94 24.86 -14.73 -28.71
C PRO A 94 24.06 -13.41 -28.86
N ALA A 95 23.70 -13.05 -30.10
CA ALA A 95 22.89 -11.87 -30.37
C ALA A 95 21.45 -12.01 -29.85
N GLU A 96 20.83 -13.18 -30.04
CA GLU A 96 19.48 -13.46 -29.53
C GLU A 96 19.45 -13.54 -28.01
N LEU A 97 20.47 -14.11 -27.38
CA LEU A 97 20.62 -14.13 -25.92
C LEU A 97 20.69 -12.72 -25.34
N LYS A 98 21.50 -11.84 -25.95
CA LYS A 98 21.61 -10.44 -25.52
C LYS A 98 20.28 -9.68 -25.64
N VAL A 99 19.51 -9.94 -26.70
CA VAL A 99 18.15 -9.37 -26.86
C VAL A 99 17.21 -9.90 -25.77
N GLN A 100 17.24 -11.19 -25.47
CA GLN A 100 16.40 -11.77 -24.41
C GLN A 100 16.74 -11.22 -23.02
N GLN A 101 18.03 -11.04 -22.72
CA GLN A 101 18.47 -10.42 -21.47
C GLN A 101 17.98 -8.97 -21.37
N ALA A 102 18.09 -8.18 -22.45
CA ALA A 102 17.56 -6.82 -22.48
C ALA A 102 16.02 -6.75 -22.34
N LEU A 103 15.31 -7.71 -22.93
CA LEU A 103 13.86 -7.83 -22.78
C LEU A 103 13.47 -8.24 -21.35
N LEU A 104 14.24 -9.11 -20.71
CA LEU A 104 14.00 -9.53 -19.33
C LEU A 104 14.01 -8.33 -18.36
N HIS A 105 14.90 -7.36 -18.55
CA HIS A 105 14.93 -6.13 -17.73
C HIS A 105 13.70 -5.23 -17.88
N SER A 106 12.92 -5.35 -18.97
CA SER A 106 11.87 -4.37 -19.31
C SER A 106 10.47 -4.95 -19.57
N LYS A 107 10.36 -6.25 -19.84
CA LYS A 107 9.11 -6.91 -20.28
C LYS A 107 8.88 -8.27 -19.61
N ALA A 108 9.51 -8.51 -18.47
CA ALA A 108 9.26 -9.71 -17.69
C ALA A 108 7.82 -9.75 -17.13
N ASP A 109 7.37 -10.95 -16.75
CA ASP A 109 6.06 -11.14 -16.12
C ASP A 109 5.97 -10.37 -14.79
N ASN A 110 7.03 -10.44 -13.99
CA ASN A 110 7.16 -9.71 -12.75
C ASN A 110 8.22 -8.61 -12.90
N LEU A 111 7.91 -7.40 -12.46
CA LEU A 111 8.81 -6.26 -12.48
C LEU A 111 8.55 -5.39 -11.26
N VAL A 112 9.58 -5.19 -10.44
CA VAL A 112 9.51 -4.30 -9.27
C VAL A 112 10.67 -3.32 -9.35
N SER A 113 10.39 -2.04 -9.15
CA SER A 113 11.40 -0.98 -9.24
C SER A 113 11.24 0.05 -8.12
N LEU A 114 12.37 0.46 -7.55
CA LEU A 114 12.49 1.57 -6.62
C LEU A 114 13.29 2.69 -7.31
N THR A 115 12.71 3.87 -7.43
CA THR A 115 13.40 5.07 -7.92
C THR A 115 13.56 6.06 -6.78
N VAL A 116 14.78 6.57 -6.61
CA VAL A 116 15.16 7.49 -5.55
C VAL A 116 15.71 8.75 -6.20
N LYS A 117 15.09 9.89 -5.91
CA LYS A 117 15.59 11.20 -6.35
C LYS A 117 16.31 11.87 -5.20
N THR A 118 17.53 12.33 -5.41
CA THR A 118 18.29 13.05 -4.38
C THR A 118 17.95 14.55 -4.39
N ALA A 119 18.18 15.22 -3.26
CA ALA A 119 18.00 16.67 -3.14
C ALA A 119 18.92 17.45 -4.10
N SER A 120 20.04 16.86 -4.52
CA SER A 120 20.94 17.45 -5.54
C SER A 120 20.50 17.19 -6.98
N GLY A 121 19.37 16.51 -7.21
CA GLY A 121 18.78 16.29 -8.53
C GLY A 121 19.22 15.01 -9.24
N LYS A 122 19.99 14.13 -8.58
CA LYS A 122 20.37 12.81 -9.13
C LYS A 122 19.22 11.83 -8.98
N THR A 123 19.17 10.83 -9.85
CA THR A 123 18.16 9.77 -9.79
C THR A 123 18.85 8.41 -9.79
N VAL A 124 18.47 7.54 -8.86
CA VAL A 124 18.92 6.14 -8.82
C VAL A 124 17.70 5.24 -8.97
N THR A 125 17.73 4.33 -9.93
CA THR A 125 16.66 3.36 -10.16
C THR A 125 17.20 1.95 -9.93
N PHE A 126 16.58 1.24 -9.00
CA PHE A 126 16.75 -0.18 -8.76
C PHE A 126 15.60 -0.93 -9.40
N SER A 127 15.86 -2.04 -10.07
CA SER A 127 14.83 -2.89 -10.65
C SER A 127 15.17 -4.36 -10.50
N LEU A 128 14.14 -5.16 -10.24
CA LEU A 128 14.17 -6.62 -10.24
C LEU A 128 13.11 -7.10 -11.22
N ALA A 129 13.47 -8.04 -12.06
CA ALA A 129 12.57 -8.58 -13.06
C ALA A 129 12.68 -10.11 -13.11
N SER A 130 11.55 -10.79 -13.23
CA SER A 130 11.53 -12.25 -13.32
C SER A 130 10.42 -12.80 -14.18
N GLN A 131 10.72 -13.94 -14.79
CA GLN A 131 9.79 -14.74 -15.59
C GLN A 131 10.15 -16.22 -15.40
N SER A 132 9.35 -17.13 -15.96
CA SER A 132 9.47 -18.58 -15.74
C SER A 132 10.87 -19.18 -15.94
N ALA A 133 11.72 -18.55 -16.76
CA ALA A 133 13.07 -19.02 -17.08
C ALA A 133 14.14 -17.93 -16.92
N GLY A 134 13.86 -16.83 -16.21
CA GLY A 134 14.78 -15.71 -16.15
C GLY A 134 14.66 -14.87 -14.89
N LEU A 135 15.79 -14.36 -14.42
CA LEU A 135 15.89 -13.41 -13.31
C LEU A 135 16.91 -12.33 -13.68
N ALA A 136 16.54 -11.07 -13.50
CA ALA A 136 17.35 -9.92 -13.84
C ALA A 136 17.27 -8.87 -12.73
N VAL A 137 18.37 -8.14 -12.56
CA VAL A 137 18.49 -7.04 -11.61
C VAL A 137 19.31 -5.92 -12.22
N GLN A 138 18.94 -4.68 -11.93
CA GLN A 138 19.64 -3.51 -12.42
C GLN A 138 19.60 -2.37 -11.39
N ALA A 139 20.73 -1.69 -11.21
CA ALA A 139 20.84 -0.40 -10.57
C ALA A 139 21.41 0.60 -11.58
N LYS A 140 20.75 1.74 -11.77
CA LYS A 140 21.18 2.78 -12.72
C LYS A 140 21.18 4.15 -12.06
N VAL A 141 22.22 4.93 -12.31
CA VAL A 141 22.34 6.33 -11.85
C VAL A 141 22.28 7.29 -13.03
N ASP A 142 21.39 8.27 -12.93
CA ASP A 142 21.30 9.40 -13.84
C ASP A 142 21.63 10.71 -13.09
N GLY A 143 22.35 11.62 -13.74
CA GLY A 143 22.71 12.93 -13.17
C GLY A 143 24.06 13.01 -12.45
N GLY A 144 24.91 11.99 -12.61
CA GLY A 144 26.29 11.96 -12.09
C GLY A 144 26.47 11.20 -10.77
N ALA A 145 27.71 11.15 -10.27
CA ALA A 145 28.06 10.37 -9.08
C ALA A 145 27.41 10.91 -7.80
N LEU A 146 26.89 10.01 -6.96
CA LEU A 146 26.32 10.35 -5.65
C LEU A 146 27.42 10.71 -4.64
N SER A 147 27.09 11.63 -3.74
CA SER A 147 27.91 11.93 -2.56
C SER A 147 27.84 10.80 -1.52
N ALA A 148 28.79 10.78 -0.58
CA ALA A 148 28.80 9.80 0.51
C ALA A 148 27.54 9.88 1.39
N ALA A 149 26.96 11.07 1.56
CA ALA A 149 25.71 11.25 2.30
C ALA A 149 24.52 10.66 1.55
N GLU A 150 24.43 10.89 0.23
CA GLU A 150 23.39 10.31 -0.63
C GLU A 150 23.50 8.77 -0.69
N LEU A 151 24.70 8.21 -0.86
CA LEU A 151 24.92 6.76 -0.86
C LEU A 151 24.50 6.13 0.48
N LYS A 152 24.84 6.77 1.60
CA LYS A 152 24.44 6.31 2.93
C LYS A 152 22.92 6.34 3.12
N GLU A 153 22.24 7.36 2.63
CA GLU A 153 20.79 7.47 2.74
C GLU A 153 20.07 6.48 1.83
N VAL A 154 20.57 6.27 0.61
CA VAL A 154 20.10 5.22 -0.31
C VAL A 154 20.26 3.83 0.30
N ALA A 155 21.38 3.56 0.96
CA ALA A 155 21.63 2.27 1.60
C ALA A 155 20.56 1.89 2.65
N LYS A 156 20.01 2.88 3.38
CA LYS A 156 18.94 2.64 4.37
C LYS A 156 17.64 2.12 3.75
N LEU A 157 17.43 2.36 2.45
CA LEU A 157 16.24 1.89 1.73
C LEU A 157 16.33 0.41 1.35
N GLY A 158 17.49 -0.25 1.53
CA GLY A 158 17.69 -1.66 1.18
C GLY A 158 16.66 -2.60 1.81
N GLU A 159 16.53 -2.54 3.14
CA GLU A 159 15.56 -3.34 3.89
C GLU A 159 14.13 -2.94 3.56
N ALA A 160 13.84 -1.64 3.46
CA ALA A 160 12.52 -1.13 3.11
C ALA A 160 12.05 -1.61 1.71
N PHE A 161 12.96 -1.66 0.75
CA PHE A 161 12.67 -2.18 -0.58
C PHE A 161 12.40 -3.68 -0.55
N GLN A 162 13.22 -4.43 0.19
CA GLN A 162 13.03 -5.87 0.33
C GLN A 162 11.71 -6.21 1.03
N ASP A 163 11.37 -5.53 2.12
CA ASP A 163 10.10 -5.73 2.83
C ASP A 163 8.90 -5.49 1.91
N ALA A 164 8.95 -4.43 1.08
CA ALA A 164 7.90 -4.14 0.12
C ALA A 164 7.77 -5.25 -0.94
N ILE A 165 8.90 -5.80 -1.42
CA ILE A 165 8.91 -6.94 -2.34
C ILE A 165 8.32 -8.19 -1.68
N ASP A 166 8.76 -8.51 -0.47
CA ASP A 166 8.35 -9.72 0.27
C ASP A 166 6.88 -9.64 0.66
N GLY A 167 6.40 -8.46 1.07
CA GLY A 167 4.98 -8.21 1.33
C GLY A 167 4.12 -8.41 0.09
N LEU A 168 4.53 -7.87 -1.06
CA LEU A 168 3.80 -8.05 -2.31
C LEU A 168 3.79 -9.51 -2.81
N ALA A 169 4.86 -10.26 -2.56
CA ALA A 169 4.99 -11.67 -2.93
C ALA A 169 4.35 -12.64 -1.92
N ALA A 170 3.90 -12.15 -0.76
CA ALA A 170 3.27 -12.96 0.28
C ALA A 170 1.91 -13.53 -0.16
N GLN A 171 1.46 -14.57 0.53
CA GLN A 171 0.14 -15.17 0.36
C GLN A 171 -0.61 -15.20 1.71
N PRO A 172 -1.64 -14.35 1.92
CA PRO A 172 -2.10 -13.28 1.04
C PRO A 172 -1.10 -12.10 0.94
N PRO A 173 -1.19 -11.26 -0.12
CA PRO A 173 -0.30 -10.12 -0.30
C PRO A 173 -0.52 -9.03 0.76
N LYS A 174 0.55 -8.27 1.05
CA LYS A 174 0.59 -7.16 2.01
C LYS A 174 1.31 -5.94 1.45
N LEU A 175 1.07 -4.77 2.02
CA LEU A 175 1.73 -3.51 1.60
C LEU A 175 2.67 -2.95 2.67
N GLU A 176 3.92 -3.43 2.68
CA GLU A 176 4.96 -3.00 3.62
C GLU A 176 5.66 -1.70 3.18
N LEU A 177 4.91 -0.58 3.18
CA LEU A 177 5.38 0.71 2.64
C LEU A 177 5.94 1.67 3.70
N SER A 178 5.74 1.37 4.99
CA SER A 178 6.04 2.31 6.07
C SER A 178 7.51 2.74 6.12
N LYS A 179 8.45 1.80 5.95
CA LYS A 179 9.89 2.09 6.00
C LYS A 179 10.36 2.96 4.82
N LEU A 180 9.67 2.89 3.67
CA LEU A 180 9.95 3.74 2.50
C LEU A 180 9.64 5.23 2.74
N THR A 181 8.96 5.57 3.84
CA THR A 181 8.65 6.95 4.23
C THR A 181 9.69 7.58 5.18
N GLN A 182 10.70 6.82 5.63
CA GLN A 182 11.61 7.20 6.72
C GLN A 182 12.94 7.82 6.25
N PHE A 183 12.97 8.37 5.04
CA PHE A 183 14.19 8.99 4.50
C PHE A 183 14.38 10.43 4.99
N ASP A 184 15.63 10.87 5.03
CA ASP A 184 15.97 12.27 5.25
C ASP A 184 15.66 13.12 4.02
N SER A 185 14.58 13.90 4.09
CA SER A 185 14.14 14.80 3.01
C SER A 185 15.14 15.91 2.64
N SER A 186 16.16 16.17 3.48
CA SER A 186 17.25 17.09 3.15
C SER A 186 18.30 16.47 2.24
N VAL A 187 18.34 15.13 2.16
CA VAL A 187 19.26 14.34 1.32
C VAL A 187 18.53 13.74 0.12
N LEU A 188 17.33 13.20 0.33
CA LEU A 188 16.49 12.60 -0.72
C LEU A 188 15.25 13.47 -0.97
N ALA A 189 15.00 13.80 -2.22
CA ALA A 189 13.83 14.57 -2.64
C ALA A 189 12.56 13.72 -2.73
N SER A 190 12.67 12.48 -3.24
CA SER A 190 11.53 11.55 -3.33
C SER A 190 11.97 10.09 -3.37
N VAL A 191 11.04 9.22 -2.98
CA VAL A 191 11.12 7.77 -3.13
C VAL A 191 9.86 7.28 -3.84
N ASP A 192 10.04 6.54 -4.93
CA ASP A 192 9.00 6.03 -5.81
C ASP A 192 9.16 4.51 -5.93
N LEU A 193 8.09 3.75 -5.68
CA LEU A 193 8.07 2.29 -5.83
C LEU A 193 6.99 1.92 -6.86
N SER A 194 7.37 1.16 -7.87
CA SER A 194 6.43 0.55 -8.83
C SER A 194 6.57 -0.97 -8.80
N GLY A 195 5.45 -1.67 -8.72
CA GLY A 195 5.41 -3.13 -8.74
C GLY A 195 4.40 -3.64 -9.77
N LYS A 196 4.78 -4.71 -10.47
CA LYS A 196 3.92 -5.53 -11.31
C LYS A 196 4.24 -6.99 -11.02
N LEU A 197 3.25 -7.75 -10.59
CA LEU A 197 3.40 -9.16 -10.23
C LEU A 197 2.31 -9.97 -10.91
N LYS A 198 2.69 -11.05 -11.57
CA LYS A 198 1.76 -11.98 -12.20
C LYS A 198 1.08 -12.83 -11.11
N VAL A 199 -0.23 -12.72 -10.98
CA VAL A 199 -1.03 -13.49 -10.01
C VAL A 199 -1.69 -14.70 -10.67
N SER A 200 -2.12 -14.54 -11.93
CA SER A 200 -2.67 -15.61 -12.76
C SER A 200 -2.21 -15.43 -14.22
N ASN A 201 -2.59 -16.33 -15.14
CA ASN A 201 -2.19 -16.18 -16.55
C ASN A 201 -2.66 -14.87 -17.19
N THR A 202 -3.79 -14.33 -16.74
CA THR A 202 -4.43 -13.12 -17.29
C THR A 202 -4.34 -11.93 -16.35
N ASP A 203 -3.93 -12.14 -15.11
CA ASP A 203 -4.11 -11.17 -14.05
C ASP A 203 -2.79 -10.74 -13.41
N ASP A 204 -2.65 -9.43 -13.26
CA ASP A 204 -1.52 -8.79 -12.62
C ASP A 204 -1.98 -8.06 -11.34
N LEU A 205 -1.14 -8.07 -10.32
CA LEU A 205 -1.16 -7.11 -9.23
C LEU A 205 -0.22 -5.97 -9.60
N THR A 206 -0.71 -4.74 -9.55
CA THR A 206 0.08 -3.53 -9.79
C THR A 206 0.11 -2.65 -8.54
N LEU A 207 1.25 -2.00 -8.31
CA LEU A 207 1.47 -1.03 -7.24
C LEU A 207 2.21 0.19 -7.81
N ALA A 208 1.78 1.38 -7.42
CA ALA A 208 2.52 2.62 -7.60
C ALA A 208 2.48 3.40 -6.28
N PHE A 209 3.63 3.64 -5.69
CA PHE A 209 3.82 4.40 -4.46
C PHE A 209 4.78 5.56 -4.72
N HIS A 210 4.51 6.69 -4.08
CA HIS A 210 5.33 7.89 -4.09
C HIS A 210 5.33 8.53 -2.71
N ALA A 211 6.50 8.97 -2.25
CA ALA A 211 6.65 9.80 -1.06
C ALA A 211 7.70 10.89 -1.28
N ASP A 212 7.33 12.12 -0.92
CA ASP A 212 8.23 13.29 -0.89
C ASP A 212 7.89 14.19 0.32
N SER A 213 8.47 15.40 0.36
CA SER A 213 8.21 16.38 1.43
C SER A 213 6.82 17.03 1.37
N GLN A 214 6.13 16.93 0.23
CA GLN A 214 4.87 17.61 -0.06
C GLN A 214 3.67 16.69 0.08
N GLY A 215 3.86 15.40 -0.14
CA GLY A 215 2.76 14.45 -0.14
C GLY A 215 3.21 13.01 -0.35
N ARG A 216 2.22 12.13 -0.28
CA ARG A 216 2.40 10.71 -0.55
C ARG A 216 1.22 10.22 -1.38
N THR A 217 1.46 9.34 -2.34
CA THR A 217 0.39 8.61 -3.03
C THR A 217 0.63 7.11 -3.09
N THR A 218 -0.44 6.31 -2.98
CA THR A 218 -0.40 4.86 -3.22
C THR A 218 -1.57 4.50 -4.12
N ARG A 219 -1.30 3.73 -5.18
CA ARG A 219 -2.31 3.11 -6.03
C ARG A 219 -1.98 1.65 -6.19
N MET A 220 -2.98 0.79 -6.05
CA MET A 220 -2.83 -0.64 -6.26
C MET A 220 -4.06 -1.17 -6.98
N SER A 221 -3.85 -2.09 -7.92
CA SER A 221 -4.91 -2.81 -8.63
C SER A 221 -4.59 -4.29 -8.64
N SER A 222 -5.58 -5.13 -8.36
CA SER A 222 -5.51 -6.59 -8.42
C SER A 222 -6.84 -7.15 -8.92
N PRO A 223 -6.95 -8.47 -9.16
CA PRO A 223 -8.23 -9.10 -9.50
C PRO A 223 -9.32 -8.91 -8.44
N ALA A 224 -8.94 -8.75 -7.18
CA ALA A 224 -9.87 -8.52 -6.10
C ALA A 224 -10.42 -7.09 -6.13
N GLY A 225 -9.67 -6.10 -6.64
CA GLY A 225 -10.10 -4.72 -6.70
C GLY A 225 -8.96 -3.69 -6.68
N GLU A 226 -9.32 -2.45 -6.37
CA GLU A 226 -8.44 -1.30 -6.40
C GLU A 226 -8.35 -0.60 -5.04
N VAL A 227 -7.17 -0.03 -4.79
CA VAL A 227 -6.86 0.80 -3.62
C VAL A 227 -6.20 2.09 -4.11
N ASN A 228 -6.70 3.24 -3.68
CA ASN A 228 -6.19 4.56 -4.05
C ASN A 228 -6.07 5.45 -2.81
N LEU A 229 -4.90 6.01 -2.54
CA LEU A 229 -4.62 6.89 -1.41
C LEU A 229 -3.76 8.08 -1.83
N SER A 230 -4.03 9.23 -1.21
CA SER A 230 -3.23 10.43 -1.30
C SER A 230 -3.23 11.15 0.05
N VAL A 231 -2.06 11.59 0.50
CA VAL A 231 -1.84 12.34 1.74
C VAL A 231 -1.11 13.64 1.38
N ASP A 232 -1.61 14.77 1.88
CA ASP A 232 -1.05 16.11 1.66
C ASP A 232 -0.26 16.55 2.91
N LEU A 233 1.07 16.67 2.76
CA LEU A 233 1.99 17.02 3.84
C LEU A 233 2.34 18.52 3.86
N LYS A 234 1.78 19.33 2.96
CA LYS A 234 2.11 20.76 2.85
C LYS A 234 1.76 21.54 4.11
N ASN A 235 0.70 21.12 4.80
CA ASN A 235 0.18 21.80 5.99
C ASN A 235 0.81 21.22 7.27
N ALA A 236 2.10 21.44 7.51
CA ALA A 236 2.76 20.94 8.73
C ALA A 236 2.12 21.48 10.04
N GLY A 237 1.42 22.61 9.98
CA GLY A 237 0.77 23.23 11.14
C GLY A 237 -0.43 22.45 11.71
N ILE A 238 -1.04 21.54 10.94
CA ILE A 238 -2.18 20.72 11.39
C ILE A 238 -1.74 19.37 11.99
N LEU A 239 -0.44 19.04 11.88
CA LEU A 239 0.09 17.79 12.36
C LEU A 239 0.12 17.79 13.89
N GLY A 240 -0.57 16.80 14.46
CA GLY A 240 -0.64 16.57 15.88
C GLY A 240 0.63 15.92 16.43
N ASN A 241 0.66 15.69 17.74
CA ASN A 241 1.71 14.87 18.34
C ASN A 241 1.49 13.37 18.06
N ALA A 242 2.50 12.54 18.33
CA ALA A 242 2.44 11.10 18.05
C ALA A 242 1.26 10.38 18.73
N LYS A 243 0.85 10.80 19.94
CA LYS A 243 -0.31 10.21 20.64
C LYS A 243 -1.61 10.54 19.91
N GLN A 244 -1.79 11.79 19.50
CA GLN A 244 -2.96 12.26 18.75
C GLN A 244 -3.10 11.51 17.41
N GLN A 245 -1.99 11.40 16.68
CA GLN A 245 -1.89 10.66 15.43
C GLN A 245 -2.24 9.18 15.62
N ALA A 246 -1.71 8.51 16.65
CA ALA A 246 -1.99 7.11 16.93
C ALA A 246 -3.47 6.86 17.26
N ILE A 247 -4.12 7.75 18.01
CA ILE A 247 -5.55 7.65 18.31
C ILE A 247 -6.37 7.81 17.03
N ALA A 248 -6.07 8.82 16.21
CA ALA A 248 -6.78 9.05 14.95
C ALA A 248 -6.62 7.87 13.99
N LEU A 249 -5.39 7.38 13.80
CA LEU A 249 -5.11 6.21 12.97
C LEU A 249 -5.88 4.98 13.45
N LYS A 250 -5.85 4.69 14.76
CA LYS A 250 -6.62 3.57 15.34
C LYS A 250 -8.12 3.71 15.09
N SER A 251 -8.66 4.93 15.19
CA SER A 251 -10.09 5.18 14.92
C SER A 251 -10.46 4.88 13.47
N TYR A 252 -9.68 5.37 12.50
CA TYR A 252 -9.92 5.07 11.09
C TYR A 252 -9.79 3.58 10.77
N LEU A 253 -8.79 2.88 11.33
CA LEU A 253 -8.63 1.44 11.14
C LEU A 253 -9.84 0.65 11.69
N ALA A 254 -10.40 1.07 12.83
CA ALA A 254 -11.62 0.47 13.37
C ALA A 254 -12.86 0.74 12.49
N GLN A 255 -12.96 1.93 11.89
CA GLN A 255 -14.02 2.24 10.92
C GLN A 255 -13.90 1.37 9.65
N PHE A 256 -12.68 1.08 9.20
CA PHE A 256 -12.48 0.19 8.06
C PHE A 256 -12.93 -1.25 8.38
N ASP A 257 -12.69 -1.73 9.59
CA ASP A 257 -13.19 -3.03 10.06
C ASP A 257 -14.73 -3.07 10.11
N LYS A 258 -15.37 -2.00 10.60
CA LYS A 258 -16.84 -1.87 10.56
C LYS A 258 -17.37 -1.84 9.13
N ALA A 259 -16.75 -1.07 8.24
CA ALA A 259 -17.15 -0.97 6.84
C ALA A 259 -17.00 -2.33 6.12
N GLN A 260 -15.90 -3.05 6.37
CA GLN A 260 -15.70 -4.42 5.86
C GLN A 260 -16.82 -5.35 6.33
N ALA A 261 -17.13 -5.36 7.64
CA ALA A 261 -18.15 -6.24 8.19
C ALA A 261 -19.55 -5.91 7.64
N ARG A 262 -19.87 -4.62 7.51
CA ARG A 262 -21.17 -4.11 7.05
C ARG A 262 -21.37 -4.30 5.54
N GLY A 263 -20.33 -4.09 4.74
CA GLY A 263 -20.36 -4.21 3.28
C GLY A 263 -19.89 -5.55 2.72
N LYS A 264 -19.46 -6.50 3.56
CA LYS A 264 -18.90 -7.81 3.18
C LYS A 264 -17.72 -7.70 2.21
N ALA A 265 -16.82 -6.74 2.45
CA ALA A 265 -15.62 -6.59 1.63
C ALA A 265 -14.68 -7.81 1.74
N ASP A 266 -13.92 -8.05 0.67
CA ASP A 266 -12.79 -8.96 0.68
C ASP A 266 -11.78 -8.59 1.78
N ALA A 267 -11.41 -9.57 2.60
CA ALA A 267 -10.60 -9.35 3.80
C ALA A 267 -9.13 -9.04 3.47
N ASP A 268 -8.58 -9.66 2.43
CA ASP A 268 -7.19 -9.46 2.02
C ASP A 268 -7.03 -8.09 1.35
N LEU A 269 -7.98 -7.69 0.50
CA LEU A 269 -8.04 -6.34 -0.07
C LEU A 269 -8.17 -5.27 1.02
N MET A 270 -9.01 -5.50 2.04
CA MET A 270 -9.13 -4.57 3.17
C MET A 270 -7.85 -4.51 4.01
N ALA A 271 -7.17 -5.64 4.21
CA ALA A 271 -5.87 -5.67 4.90
C ALA A 271 -4.83 -4.81 4.17
N MET A 272 -4.70 -4.96 2.85
CA MET A 272 -3.81 -4.10 2.05
C MET A 272 -4.20 -2.61 2.12
N PHE A 273 -5.51 -2.29 2.12
CA PHE A 273 -5.98 -0.92 2.31
C PHE A 273 -5.55 -0.34 3.68
N LYS A 274 -5.65 -1.14 4.75
CA LYS A 274 -5.22 -0.77 6.11
C LYS A 274 -3.69 -0.58 6.19
N ASP A 275 -2.92 -1.47 5.56
CA ASP A 275 -1.46 -1.39 5.48
C ASP A 275 -1.04 -0.09 4.79
N ALA A 276 -1.60 0.18 3.60
CA ALA A 276 -1.33 1.41 2.87
C ALA A 276 -1.75 2.64 3.67
N PHE A 277 -2.96 2.67 4.24
CA PHE A 277 -3.42 3.83 5.03
C PHE A 277 -2.49 4.11 6.23
N SER A 278 -2.05 3.07 6.92
CA SER A 278 -1.14 3.17 8.05
C SER A 278 0.23 3.69 7.63
N ALA A 279 0.82 3.12 6.57
CA ALA A 279 2.10 3.56 6.05
C ALA A 279 2.08 5.05 5.65
N MET A 280 1.02 5.46 4.95
CA MET A 280 0.88 6.81 4.41
C MET A 280 0.68 7.87 5.48
N ASN A 281 0.13 7.51 6.64
CA ASN A 281 -0.09 8.38 7.79
C ASN A 281 0.94 8.17 8.92
N SER A 282 2.04 7.44 8.66
CA SER A 282 3.13 7.21 9.61
C SER A 282 4.32 8.14 9.38
N ASN A 283 5.26 8.25 10.33
CA ASN A 283 6.56 8.92 10.13
C ASN A 283 6.46 10.30 9.45
N TYR A 284 5.56 11.16 9.92
CA TYR A 284 5.47 12.51 9.38
C TYR A 284 6.82 13.23 9.49
N PRO A 285 7.25 14.00 8.48
CA PRO A 285 8.51 14.71 8.53
C PRO A 285 8.60 15.53 9.81
N GLN A 286 9.57 15.19 10.67
CA GLN A 286 9.89 15.98 11.86
C GLN A 286 10.69 17.20 11.40
N GLY A 287 10.05 18.09 10.63
CA GLY A 287 10.79 18.83 9.60
C GLY A 287 10.16 20.12 9.10
N ALA A 288 9.32 20.77 9.90
CA ALA A 288 9.28 22.22 9.94
C ALA A 288 8.95 22.58 11.38
N LYS A 289 9.72 23.50 11.99
CA LYS A 289 9.20 24.21 13.16
C LYS A 289 7.96 24.94 12.66
N ALA A 290 6.80 24.29 12.72
CA ALA A 290 5.54 24.99 12.61
C ALA A 290 5.66 26.18 13.57
N PRO A 291 5.33 27.41 13.15
CA PRO A 291 5.37 28.55 14.05
C PRO A 291 4.72 28.11 15.37
N ALA A 292 5.47 28.23 16.47
CA ALA A 292 5.09 27.77 17.80
C ALA A 292 3.61 28.04 18.21
N PRO A 293 2.90 29.07 17.70
CA PRO A 293 1.48 29.28 17.99
C PRO A 293 0.44 28.42 17.23
N LEU A 294 0.78 27.61 16.20
CA LEU A 294 -0.19 26.72 15.53
C LEU A 294 -0.34 25.34 16.19
N THR A 295 0.68 24.88 16.91
CA THR A 295 0.78 23.47 17.34
C THR A 295 0.54 23.23 18.84
N ARG A 296 0.09 24.24 19.59
CA ARG A 296 0.08 24.19 21.07
C ARG A 296 -1.16 24.71 21.79
N SER A 297 -2.18 25.23 21.11
CA SER A 297 -3.41 25.54 21.83
C SER A 297 -4.13 24.25 22.21
N ALA A 298 -4.74 24.20 23.41
CA ALA A 298 -5.50 23.03 23.85
C ALA A 298 -6.69 22.73 22.92
N ALA A 299 -7.25 23.77 22.27
CA ALA A 299 -8.31 23.64 21.28
C ALA A 299 -7.83 22.93 20.02
N ASP A 300 -6.72 23.38 19.41
CA ASP A 300 -6.17 22.78 18.20
C ASP A 300 -5.76 21.31 18.44
N GLN A 301 -5.14 21.02 19.60
CA GLN A 301 -4.72 19.66 19.95
C GLN A 301 -5.89 18.72 20.28
N GLY A 302 -7.01 19.25 20.75
CA GLY A 302 -8.15 18.44 21.15
C GLY A 302 -9.28 18.37 20.14
N LEU A 303 -9.30 19.22 19.10
CA LEU A 303 -10.37 19.20 18.07
C LEU A 303 -9.89 18.78 16.69
N LEU A 304 -8.58 18.83 16.41
CA LEU A 304 -8.05 18.32 15.15
C LEU A 304 -7.67 16.85 15.30
N THR A 305 -7.71 16.08 14.20
CA THR A 305 -7.28 14.67 14.22
C THR A 305 -5.77 14.51 14.45
N GLY A 306 -5.00 15.54 14.11
CA GLY A 306 -3.55 15.52 14.13
C GLY A 306 -2.89 14.75 12.98
N LEU A 307 -3.69 14.19 12.05
CA LEU A 307 -3.18 13.63 10.80
C LEU A 307 -3.09 14.71 9.72
N ALA A 308 -2.26 14.47 8.72
CA ALA A 308 -2.28 15.20 7.47
C ALA A 308 -3.65 15.08 6.79
N ASP A 309 -3.93 16.00 5.86
CA ASP A 309 -5.12 15.87 5.01
C ASP A 309 -4.94 14.71 4.04
N PHE A 310 -6.02 14.00 3.75
CA PHE A 310 -5.95 12.81 2.90
C PHE A 310 -7.24 12.53 2.15
N LYS A 311 -7.11 11.70 1.12
CA LYS A 311 -8.22 11.01 0.45
C LYS A 311 -7.81 9.57 0.21
N ALA A 312 -8.66 8.64 0.59
CA ALA A 312 -8.44 7.22 0.41
C ALA A 312 -9.72 6.53 -0.05
N SER A 313 -9.59 5.52 -0.90
CA SER A 313 -10.70 4.70 -1.37
C SER A 313 -10.26 3.27 -1.70
N ILE A 314 -11.18 2.35 -1.50
CA ILE A 314 -11.07 0.93 -1.83
C ILE A 314 -12.34 0.53 -2.60
N SER A 315 -12.18 -0.24 -3.66
CA SER A 315 -13.30 -0.80 -4.41
C SER A 315 -13.00 -2.23 -4.83
N GLN A 316 -13.94 -3.13 -4.59
CA GLN A 316 -13.85 -4.52 -5.01
C GLN A 316 -14.30 -4.69 -6.46
N ALA A 317 -13.70 -5.63 -7.18
CA ALA A 317 -14.18 -6.05 -8.49
C ALA A 317 -15.63 -6.57 -8.38
N ALA A 318 -16.51 -6.06 -9.25
CA ALA A 318 -17.90 -6.48 -9.26
C ALA A 318 -18.02 -7.92 -9.77
N SER A 319 -18.90 -8.71 -9.15
CA SER A 319 -19.24 -10.05 -9.65
C SER A 319 -20.75 -10.22 -9.76
N SER A 320 -21.21 -11.07 -10.67
CA SER A 320 -22.62 -11.43 -10.83
C SER A 320 -22.77 -12.94 -10.55
N PRO A 321 -22.76 -13.36 -9.28
CA PRO A 321 -22.71 -14.79 -8.95
C PRO A 321 -24.02 -15.52 -9.28
N ASN A 322 -25.14 -14.80 -9.44
CA ASN A 322 -26.44 -15.39 -9.73
C ASN A 322 -26.78 -15.35 -11.24
N PRO A 323 -26.65 -16.46 -11.98
CA PRO A 323 -26.98 -16.49 -13.41
C PRO A 323 -28.47 -16.31 -13.71
N ALA A 324 -29.37 -16.59 -12.75
CA ALA A 324 -30.79 -16.33 -12.93
C ALA A 324 -31.14 -14.84 -12.82
N ARG A 325 -30.26 -14.03 -12.23
CA ARG A 325 -30.44 -12.58 -12.02
C ARG A 325 -29.13 -11.82 -12.26
N PRO A 326 -28.67 -11.71 -13.52
CA PRO A 326 -27.38 -11.08 -13.82
C PRO A 326 -27.30 -9.59 -13.43
N GLY A 327 -28.44 -8.92 -13.24
CA GLY A 327 -28.51 -7.54 -12.75
C GLY A 327 -28.25 -7.39 -11.24
N GLU A 328 -28.21 -8.48 -10.48
CA GLU A 328 -27.83 -8.48 -9.07
C GLU A 328 -26.31 -8.71 -8.97
N THR A 329 -25.57 -7.63 -8.72
CA THR A 329 -24.11 -7.66 -8.61
C THR A 329 -23.67 -7.62 -7.15
N ASP A 330 -22.60 -8.33 -6.83
CA ASP A 330 -21.85 -8.18 -5.59
C ASP A 330 -20.77 -7.12 -5.79
N THR A 331 -20.81 -6.07 -4.97
CA THR A 331 -19.93 -4.91 -5.06
C THR A 331 -19.58 -4.39 -3.67
N PHE A 332 -18.41 -3.76 -3.56
CA PHE A 332 -18.00 -3.03 -2.37
C PHE A 332 -17.21 -1.80 -2.79
N ALA A 333 -17.55 -0.63 -2.27
CA ALA A 333 -16.81 0.61 -2.45
C ALA A 333 -16.87 1.43 -1.17
N TYR A 334 -15.70 1.77 -0.63
CA TYR A 334 -15.57 2.61 0.55
C TYR A 334 -14.61 3.76 0.28
N GLY A 335 -15.00 4.96 0.69
CA GLY A 335 -14.21 6.18 0.54
C GLY A 335 -14.14 6.93 1.86
N ILE A 336 -12.96 7.47 2.17
CA ILE A 336 -12.71 8.31 3.34
C ILE A 336 -11.86 9.51 2.92
N SER A 337 -12.11 10.68 3.51
CA SER A 337 -11.30 11.87 3.30
C SER A 337 -11.26 12.76 4.52
N GLN A 338 -10.17 13.49 4.67
CA GLN A 338 -10.00 14.58 5.62
C GLN A 338 -9.42 15.79 4.88
N LYS A 339 -9.98 16.97 5.14
CA LYS A 339 -9.48 18.22 4.61
C LYS A 339 -9.54 19.32 5.65
N THR A 340 -8.47 20.10 5.75
CA THR A 340 -8.34 21.23 6.66
C THR A 340 -8.19 22.51 5.86
N ARG A 341 -8.91 23.55 6.29
CA ARG A 341 -8.77 24.91 5.76
C ARG A 341 -8.36 25.82 6.90
N ILE A 342 -7.26 26.54 6.70
CA ILE A 342 -6.81 27.58 7.62
C ILE A 342 -7.05 28.92 6.92
N GLY A 343 -7.85 29.77 7.53
CA GLY A 343 -8.14 31.13 7.07
C GLY A 343 -7.67 32.18 8.06
N GLY A 344 -7.80 33.46 7.69
CA GLY A 344 -7.43 34.60 8.51
C GLY A 344 -6.17 35.34 8.04
N ASN A 345 -5.93 36.50 8.64
CA ASN A 345 -4.85 37.41 8.23
C ASN A 345 -3.53 37.12 8.93
N ASP A 346 -3.61 36.56 10.13
CA ASP A 346 -2.46 36.25 10.98
C ASP A 346 -2.84 35.18 12.02
N LEU A 347 -1.88 34.80 12.85
CA LEU A 347 -2.06 33.75 13.85
C LEU A 347 -3.03 34.11 14.99
N SER A 348 -3.24 35.39 15.26
CA SER A 348 -4.15 35.91 16.28
C SER A 348 -5.59 36.04 15.76
N ASN A 349 -5.74 36.23 14.45
CA ASN A 349 -7.01 36.32 13.74
C ASN A 349 -7.10 35.20 12.69
N ARG A 350 -7.38 33.97 13.13
CA ARG A 350 -7.40 32.76 12.30
C ARG A 350 -8.65 31.91 12.47
N THR A 351 -9.02 31.20 11.41
CA THR A 351 -10.04 30.15 11.43
C THR A 351 -9.43 28.82 11.02
N ILE A 352 -9.88 27.72 11.63
CA ILE A 352 -9.49 26.36 11.27
C ILE A 352 -10.75 25.53 11.10
N ASP A 353 -11.00 25.06 9.88
CA ASP A 353 -12.12 24.18 9.56
C ASP A 353 -11.57 22.83 9.09
N GLN A 354 -11.75 21.78 9.89
CA GLN A 354 -11.34 20.43 9.53
C GLN A 354 -12.55 19.53 9.32
N VAL A 355 -12.68 18.98 8.12
CA VAL A 355 -13.81 18.14 7.73
C VAL A 355 -13.34 16.74 7.35
N GLN A 356 -13.91 15.74 8.03
CA GLN A 356 -13.78 14.32 7.77
C GLN A 356 -15.06 13.81 7.11
N ARG A 357 -14.96 12.93 6.11
CA ARG A 357 -16.12 12.30 5.44
C ARG A 357 -15.84 10.86 5.07
N SER A 358 -16.82 9.98 5.30
CA SER A 358 -16.84 8.61 4.78
C SER A 358 -18.09 8.33 3.93
N SER A 359 -17.97 7.36 3.03
CA SER A 359 -19.10 6.78 2.31
C SER A 359 -18.87 5.30 2.07
N LEU A 360 -19.88 4.47 2.36
CA LEU A 360 -19.89 3.04 2.04
C LEU A 360 -21.02 2.77 1.05
N LYS A 361 -20.71 2.10 -0.06
CA LYS A 361 -21.70 1.48 -0.94
C LYS A 361 -21.33 0.02 -1.15
N ALA A 362 -22.28 -0.86 -0.90
CA ALA A 362 -22.06 -2.29 -1.12
C ALA A 362 -23.36 -2.98 -1.53
N SER A 363 -23.20 -4.10 -2.21
CA SER A 363 -24.27 -5.05 -2.48
C SER A 363 -23.71 -6.46 -2.41
N PHE A 364 -24.46 -7.40 -1.83
CA PHE A 364 -24.00 -8.78 -1.71
C PHE A 364 -25.16 -9.74 -1.51
N HIS A 365 -24.94 -11.00 -1.87
CA HIS A 365 -25.86 -12.09 -1.57
C HIS A 365 -25.53 -12.77 -0.23
N GLN A 366 -26.56 -13.20 0.50
CA GLN A 366 -26.43 -14.02 1.71
C GLN A 366 -27.42 -15.18 1.71
N GLY A 367 -27.12 -16.23 2.46
CA GLY A 367 -28.09 -17.30 2.76
C GLY A 367 -29.29 -16.75 3.53
N LEU A 368 -30.42 -17.46 3.51
CA LEU A 368 -31.62 -17.07 4.26
C LEU A 368 -31.42 -17.08 5.79
N ASP A 369 -30.37 -17.75 6.26
CA ASP A 369 -29.86 -17.79 7.64
C ASP A 369 -28.88 -16.63 7.95
N GLY A 370 -28.57 -15.77 6.96
CA GLY A 370 -27.56 -14.72 7.07
C GLY A 370 -26.12 -15.18 6.78
N GLY A 371 -25.94 -16.46 6.42
CA GLY A 371 -24.65 -17.06 6.10
C GLY A 371 -24.20 -16.84 4.66
N LYS A 372 -23.38 -17.76 4.15
CA LYS A 372 -22.93 -17.74 2.75
C LYS A 372 -24.13 -17.92 1.80
N PRO A 373 -24.13 -17.26 0.63
CA PRO A 373 -25.18 -17.48 -0.37
C PRO A 373 -25.21 -18.95 -0.82
N PRO A 374 -26.36 -19.45 -1.28
CA PRO A 374 -26.43 -20.78 -1.89
C PRO A 374 -25.59 -20.83 -3.17
N ALA A 375 -25.24 -22.03 -3.62
CA ALA A 375 -24.67 -22.21 -4.94
C ALA A 375 -25.74 -21.88 -6.00
N PHE A 376 -25.61 -20.73 -6.64
CA PHE A 376 -26.58 -20.27 -7.62
C PHE A 376 -26.51 -21.07 -8.93
N ASP A 377 -27.68 -21.34 -9.48
CA ASP A 377 -27.87 -21.81 -10.85
C ASP A 377 -29.18 -21.23 -11.42
N THR A 378 -29.62 -21.70 -12.59
CA THR A 378 -30.83 -21.19 -13.25
C THR A 378 -32.13 -21.83 -12.73
N ARG A 379 -32.05 -22.82 -11.83
CA ARG A 379 -33.21 -23.53 -11.27
C ARG A 379 -33.82 -22.73 -10.13
N ARG A 380 -35.13 -22.86 -9.90
CA ARG A 380 -35.81 -22.08 -8.84
C ARG A 380 -35.36 -22.49 -7.44
N GLU A 381 -34.98 -23.74 -7.29
CA GLU A 381 -34.53 -24.38 -6.05
C GLU A 381 -33.23 -23.77 -5.51
N SER A 382 -32.37 -23.21 -6.37
CA SER A 382 -31.14 -22.52 -5.94
C SER A 382 -31.36 -21.07 -5.51
N GLN A 383 -32.57 -20.54 -5.73
CA GLN A 383 -32.88 -19.12 -5.60
C GLN A 383 -33.54 -18.83 -4.24
N ASN A 384 -32.83 -19.20 -3.17
CA ASN A 384 -33.22 -19.02 -1.77
C ASN A 384 -32.15 -18.20 -1.04
N TYR A 385 -32.28 -16.88 -1.03
CA TYR A 385 -31.22 -15.97 -0.55
C TYR A 385 -31.76 -14.58 -0.17
N LEU A 386 -30.90 -13.81 0.50
CA LEU A 386 -31.06 -12.37 0.71
C LEU A 386 -30.14 -11.63 -0.25
N TYR A 387 -30.68 -10.62 -0.94
CA TYR A 387 -29.86 -9.62 -1.62
C TYR A 387 -29.88 -8.35 -0.77
N VAL A 388 -28.70 -7.95 -0.29
CA VAL A 388 -28.51 -6.84 0.64
C VAL A 388 -27.79 -5.71 -0.08
N GLN A 389 -28.29 -4.49 0.06
CA GLN A 389 -27.68 -3.27 -0.44
C GLN A 389 -27.46 -2.30 0.71
N VAL A 390 -26.27 -1.70 0.77
CA VAL A 390 -25.84 -0.75 1.80
C VAL A 390 -25.47 0.58 1.13
N ASP A 391 -25.98 1.69 1.66
CA ASP A 391 -25.57 3.07 1.32
C ASP A 391 -25.46 3.87 2.62
N ASP A 392 -24.22 4.10 3.06
CA ASP A 392 -23.94 4.83 4.28
C ASP A 392 -23.05 6.05 4.01
N LYS A 393 -23.22 7.08 4.85
CA LYS A 393 -22.43 8.31 4.82
C LYS A 393 -22.21 8.81 6.24
N ALA A 394 -21.03 9.35 6.49
CA ALA A 394 -20.79 10.09 7.72
C ALA A 394 -19.91 11.31 7.48
N SER A 395 -20.03 12.30 8.36
CA SER A 395 -19.13 13.46 8.42
C SER A 395 -18.90 13.95 9.84
N SER A 396 -17.72 14.52 10.06
CA SER A 396 -17.35 15.28 11.26
C SER A 396 -16.67 16.57 10.83
N ALA A 397 -17.14 17.71 11.32
CA ALA A 397 -16.63 19.03 11.00
C ALA A 397 -16.24 19.75 12.30
N ALA A 398 -14.95 19.97 12.51
CA ALA A 398 -14.42 20.76 13.61
C ALA A 398 -14.14 22.19 13.14
N ASN A 399 -14.65 23.17 13.88
CA ASN A 399 -14.50 24.59 13.58
C ASN A 399 -13.86 25.30 14.77
N ILE A 400 -12.75 26.00 14.53
CA ILE A 400 -12.01 26.76 15.55
C ILE A 400 -11.82 28.18 15.04
N THR A 401 -12.07 29.19 15.87
CA THR A 401 -11.87 30.60 15.50
C THR A 401 -11.17 31.37 16.60
N TYR A 402 -10.17 32.13 16.19
CA TYR A 402 -9.44 33.06 17.04
C TYR A 402 -9.64 34.49 16.55
N LYS A 403 -9.82 35.41 17.50
CA LYS A 403 -9.87 36.85 17.26
C LYS A 403 -8.99 37.55 18.28
N ASP A 404 -8.05 38.36 17.80
CA ASP A 404 -7.06 39.05 18.63
C ASP A 404 -6.31 38.10 19.59
N GLY A 405 -6.13 36.84 19.17
CA GLY A 405 -5.47 35.78 19.93
C GLY A 405 -6.39 35.02 20.90
N PHE A 406 -7.62 35.47 21.10
CA PHE A 406 -8.61 34.81 21.95
C PHE A 406 -9.43 33.79 21.17
N LEU A 407 -9.63 32.62 21.77
CA LEU A 407 -10.55 31.61 21.24
C LEU A 407 -11.99 32.15 21.32
N THR A 408 -12.70 32.18 20.19
CA THR A 408 -14.06 32.73 20.08
C THR A 408 -15.07 31.72 19.55
N ASN A 409 -14.61 30.61 18.96
CA ASN A 409 -15.43 29.47 18.57
C ASN A 409 -14.58 28.19 18.65
N ALA A 410 -15.20 27.12 19.14
CA ALA A 410 -14.63 25.78 19.20
C ALA A 410 -15.77 24.78 19.19
N SER A 411 -16.10 24.22 18.03
CA SER A 411 -17.27 23.34 17.88
C SER A 411 -17.00 22.14 16.98
N VAL A 412 -17.80 21.09 17.17
CA VAL A 412 -17.82 19.89 16.32
C VAL A 412 -19.25 19.59 15.92
N ASP A 413 -19.49 19.51 14.61
CA ASP A 413 -20.73 19.03 14.00
C ASP A 413 -20.51 17.63 13.41
N GLN A 414 -21.35 16.68 13.75
CA GLN A 414 -21.28 15.31 13.25
C GLN A 414 -22.62 14.86 12.68
N SER A 415 -22.56 14.03 11.65
CA SER A 415 -23.73 13.36 11.09
C SER A 415 -23.36 11.98 10.59
N ALA A 416 -24.21 10.99 10.82
CA ALA A 416 -24.09 9.66 10.24
C ALA A 416 -25.46 9.21 9.73
N SER A 417 -25.47 8.54 8.59
CA SER A 417 -26.63 7.93 7.96
C SER A 417 -26.25 6.55 7.46
N GLN A 418 -27.04 5.56 7.84
CA GLN A 418 -26.88 4.17 7.46
C GLN A 418 -28.19 3.69 6.84
N ASN A 419 -28.13 3.16 5.63
CA ASN A 419 -29.31 2.64 4.94
C ASN A 419 -29.05 1.23 4.44
N THR A 420 -29.96 0.30 4.78
CA THR A 420 -29.88 -1.09 4.32
C THR A 420 -31.19 -1.49 3.64
N ARG A 421 -31.11 -1.88 2.36
CA ARG A 421 -32.21 -2.54 1.66
C ARG A 421 -31.95 -4.04 1.61
N THR A 422 -32.94 -4.83 1.98
CA THR A 422 -32.86 -6.29 1.96
C THR A 422 -34.03 -6.85 1.17
N GLN A 423 -33.72 -7.58 0.11
CA GLN A 423 -34.68 -8.32 -0.71
C GLN A 423 -34.53 -9.80 -0.41
N ARG A 424 -35.61 -10.45 0.04
CA ARG A 424 -35.65 -11.88 0.35
C ARG A 424 -36.28 -12.63 -0.81
N TYR A 425 -35.56 -13.61 -1.33
CA TYR A 425 -36.03 -14.51 -2.37
C TYR A 425 -36.19 -15.92 -1.84
N GLU A 426 -37.33 -16.53 -2.12
CA GLU A 426 -37.61 -17.94 -1.88
C GLU A 426 -38.15 -18.57 -3.15
N MET A 427 -37.55 -19.68 -3.59
CA MET A 427 -37.91 -20.38 -4.82
C MET A 427 -38.02 -19.43 -6.04
N ALA A 428 -37.05 -18.51 -6.16
CA ALA A 428 -36.94 -17.45 -7.18
C ALA A 428 -37.99 -16.33 -7.12
N ARG A 429 -38.87 -16.32 -6.10
CA ARG A 429 -39.87 -15.28 -5.90
C ARG A 429 -39.42 -14.30 -4.83
N LEU A 430 -39.57 -13.00 -5.11
CA LEU A 430 -39.38 -11.96 -4.11
C LEU A 430 -40.53 -12.06 -3.10
N VAL A 431 -40.23 -12.47 -1.87
CA VAL A 431 -41.22 -12.62 -0.81
C VAL A 431 -41.22 -11.45 0.17
N LYS A 432 -40.12 -10.69 0.24
CA LYS A 432 -40.01 -9.48 1.07
C LYS A 432 -39.01 -8.50 0.48
N ASP A 433 -39.32 -7.22 0.56
CA ASP A 433 -38.41 -6.11 0.28
C ASP A 433 -38.57 -5.10 1.42
N SER A 434 -37.46 -4.73 2.07
CA SER A 434 -37.48 -3.83 3.22
C SER A 434 -36.28 -2.90 3.20
N VAL A 435 -36.50 -1.66 3.63
CA VAL A 435 -35.47 -0.64 3.79
C VAL A 435 -35.42 -0.22 5.25
N VAL A 436 -34.24 -0.22 5.86
CA VAL A 436 -34.00 0.17 7.25
C VAL A 436 -33.05 1.38 7.26
N PRO A 437 -33.58 2.61 7.36
CA PRO A 437 -32.77 3.80 7.57
C PRO A 437 -32.43 3.98 9.06
N ASN A 438 -31.23 4.47 9.34
CA ASN A 438 -30.78 4.91 10.66
C ASN A 438 -29.93 6.17 10.48
N GLU A 439 -30.27 7.27 11.15
CA GLU A 439 -29.55 8.53 11.02
C GLU A 439 -29.50 9.28 12.35
N ALA A 440 -28.41 10.01 12.56
CA ALA A 440 -28.23 10.85 13.73
C ALA A 440 -27.30 12.03 13.40
N THR A 441 -27.48 13.12 14.13
CA THR A 441 -26.65 14.32 14.07
C THR A 441 -26.31 14.77 15.48
N SER A 442 -25.11 15.30 15.68
CA SER A 442 -24.67 15.86 16.96
C SER A 442 -23.97 17.19 16.74
N HIS A 443 -24.23 18.14 17.64
CA HIS A 443 -23.50 19.41 17.72
C HIS A 443 -22.90 19.53 19.12
N ARG A 444 -21.63 19.94 19.20
CA ARG A 444 -20.94 20.15 20.46
C ARG A 444 -20.16 21.45 20.45
N ASP A 445 -20.40 22.28 21.44
CA ASP A 445 -19.64 23.51 21.70
C ASP A 445 -18.66 23.25 22.86
N TYR A 446 -17.38 23.49 22.58
CA TYR A 446 -16.27 23.32 23.51
C TYR A 446 -15.70 24.65 24.01
N LEU A 447 -16.24 25.80 23.56
CA LEU A 447 -15.72 27.12 23.91
C LEU A 447 -15.67 27.32 25.43
N VAL A 448 -16.79 27.06 26.11
CA VAL A 448 -16.90 27.23 27.57
C VAL A 448 -15.93 26.31 28.31
N LEU A 449 -15.81 25.04 27.88
CA LEU A 449 -14.87 24.08 28.47
C LEU A 449 -13.42 24.56 28.32
N LEU A 450 -13.07 25.05 27.13
CA LEU A 450 -11.73 25.50 26.80
C LEU A 450 -11.37 26.83 27.46
N GLU A 451 -12.33 27.76 27.60
CA GLU A 451 -12.15 28.98 28.39
C GLU A 451 -11.93 28.66 29.87
N TYR A 452 -12.73 27.75 30.43
CA TYR A 452 -12.55 27.28 31.81
C TYR A 452 -11.17 26.62 31.98
N ALA A 453 -10.78 25.75 31.06
CA ALA A 453 -9.47 25.11 31.06
C ALA A 453 -8.31 26.13 31.02
N ALA A 454 -8.44 27.18 30.21
CA ALA A 454 -7.43 28.21 30.07
C ALA A 454 -7.28 29.08 31.33
N ARG A 455 -8.39 29.34 32.05
CA ARG A 455 -8.40 30.13 33.30
C ARG A 455 -7.90 29.31 34.49
N GLU A 456 -8.42 28.11 34.66
CA GLU A 456 -8.26 27.32 35.90
C GLU A 456 -7.22 26.21 35.81
N GLY A 457 -6.69 25.88 34.63
CA GLY A 457 -5.84 24.71 34.41
C GLY A 457 -4.51 24.67 35.19
N LYS A 458 -4.06 25.80 35.77
CA LYS A 458 -2.89 25.85 36.68
C LYS A 458 -3.28 25.89 38.17
N SER A 459 -4.53 26.16 38.48
CA SER A 459 -5.06 26.41 39.83
C SER A 459 -5.96 25.27 40.32
N ALA A 460 -6.54 24.50 39.41
CA ALA A 460 -7.33 23.32 39.69
C ALA A 460 -6.50 22.29 40.49
N LYS A 461 -7.11 21.69 41.53
CA LYS A 461 -6.47 20.69 42.39
C LYS A 461 -7.40 19.50 42.61
N GLY A 462 -6.83 18.30 42.71
CA GLY A 462 -7.58 17.11 43.11
C GLY A 462 -8.60 16.66 42.07
N ALA A 463 -9.87 16.55 42.46
CA ALA A 463 -10.94 16.04 41.59
C ALA A 463 -11.18 16.94 40.36
N ASP A 464 -11.11 18.26 40.51
CA ASP A 464 -11.36 19.22 39.43
C ASP A 464 -10.28 19.17 38.33
N GLU A 465 -9.03 18.95 38.72
CA GLU A 465 -7.92 18.73 37.79
C GLU A 465 -8.13 17.45 36.97
N THR A 466 -8.61 16.39 37.63
CA THR A 466 -8.87 15.10 36.99
C THR A 466 -10.02 15.20 36.00
N ILE A 467 -11.14 15.82 36.40
CA ILE A 467 -12.31 16.04 35.54
C ILE A 467 -11.93 16.87 34.31
N LEU A 468 -11.19 17.97 34.51
CA LEU A 468 -10.75 18.82 33.41
C LEU A 468 -9.83 18.07 32.44
N LYS A 469 -8.88 17.29 32.98
CA LYS A 469 -7.96 16.48 32.19
C LYS A 469 -8.68 15.40 31.38
N ASP A 470 -9.67 14.75 31.97
CA ASP A 470 -10.48 13.73 31.31
C ASP A 470 -11.38 14.34 30.23
N ALA A 471 -11.99 15.50 30.50
CA ALA A 471 -12.79 16.23 29.51
C ALA A 471 -11.96 16.65 28.28
N LEU A 472 -10.75 17.18 28.50
CA LEU A 472 -9.82 17.53 27.42
C LEU A 472 -9.28 16.30 26.69
N ALA A 473 -9.03 15.20 27.40
CA ALA A 473 -8.58 13.94 26.79
C ALA A 473 -9.65 13.30 25.89
N ASN A 474 -10.93 13.45 26.26
CA ASN A 474 -12.05 12.91 25.49
C ASN A 474 -12.46 13.82 24.32
N MET A 475 -12.16 15.12 24.38
CA MET A 475 -12.48 16.08 23.30
C MET A 475 -11.97 15.60 21.93
N HIS A 476 -10.73 15.08 21.91
CA HIS A 476 -10.12 14.54 20.69
C HIS A 476 -10.92 13.38 20.09
N GLN A 477 -11.39 12.45 20.92
CA GLN A 477 -12.16 11.29 20.45
C GLN A 477 -13.48 11.71 19.82
N TRP A 478 -14.11 12.76 20.35
CA TRP A 478 -15.38 13.26 19.87
C TRP A 478 -15.28 14.10 18.60
N ALA A 479 -14.11 14.64 18.30
CA ALA A 479 -13.85 15.29 17.02
C ALA A 479 -13.64 14.28 15.87
N LEU A 480 -13.22 13.05 16.18
CA LEU A 480 -13.01 12.01 15.16
C LEU A 480 -14.35 11.59 14.54
N LEU A 481 -14.31 11.25 13.25
CA LEU A 481 -15.46 10.74 12.51
C LEU A 481 -16.11 9.54 13.23
N GLN A 482 -17.44 9.59 13.37
CA GLN A 482 -18.26 8.47 13.81
C GLN A 482 -19.19 8.05 12.68
N ASP A 483 -19.11 6.77 12.31
CA ASP A 483 -19.85 6.17 11.20
C ASP A 483 -21.12 5.41 11.64
N ASP A 484 -21.30 5.24 12.95
CA ASP A 484 -22.50 4.64 13.55
C ASP A 484 -23.40 5.74 14.16
N PRO A 485 -24.61 5.95 13.61
CA PRO A 485 -25.59 6.89 14.17
C PRO A 485 -25.86 6.67 15.66
N SER A 486 -25.83 5.41 16.12
CA SER A 486 -26.13 5.04 17.50
C SER A 486 -25.05 5.47 18.50
N ALA A 487 -23.85 5.79 17.99
CA ALA A 487 -22.71 6.25 18.79
C ALA A 487 -22.56 7.78 18.77
N LEU A 488 -23.39 8.50 17.99
CA LEU A 488 -23.53 9.95 18.12
C LEU A 488 -24.42 10.23 19.34
N PRO A 489 -24.03 11.16 20.22
CA PRO A 489 -24.90 11.56 21.31
C PRO A 489 -26.12 12.29 20.74
N GLY A 490 -27.26 12.12 21.40
CA GLY A 490 -28.49 12.86 21.11
C GLY A 490 -28.46 14.31 21.54
#